data_AF-E3LYB3-F1
#
_entry.id   AF-E3LYB3-F1
#
_cell.length_a   1.000
_cell.length_b   1.000
_cell.length_c   1.000
_cell.angle_alpha   90.00
_cell.angle_beta   90.00
_cell.angle_gamma   90.00
#
_symmetry.space_group_name_H-M   'P 1'
#
loop_
_entity.id
_entity.type
_entity.pdbx_description
1 polymer ?
#
loop_
_entity_poly.entity_id
_entity_poly.type
_entity_poly.pdbx_seq_one_letter_code
_entity_poly.pdbx_strand_id
1 'polypeptide(L)'
;MDQPLSFDQIRITNRKSNERINGPSFILILLQVHLFTQHRYIPVLTIYEGDQIVHISKIDYTSFITVTAYHGNELNQFKTNTNPYATGSRQDRRQKREAGEQFSICEENEKGVRTIHI
;
A
#
# COMPACT_ATOMS: atom_id res chain seq x y z
N MET A 1 -10.47 22.46 -15.88
CA MET A 1 -9.81 21.19 -15.45
C MET A 1 -9.94 21.18 -13.95
N ASP A 2 -11.10 20.73 -13.45
CA ASP A 2 -11.56 21.17 -12.11
C ASP A 2 -11.38 20.08 -11.05
N GLN A 3 -10.94 18.89 -11.47
CA GLN A 3 -10.66 17.76 -10.58
C GLN A 3 -9.21 17.29 -10.78
N PRO A 4 -8.46 17.05 -9.68
CA PRO A 4 -7.12 16.48 -9.78
C PRO A 4 -7.17 15.05 -10.33
N LEU A 5 -6.25 14.74 -11.24
CA LEU A 5 -6.04 13.38 -11.74
C LEU A 5 -5.30 12.55 -10.68
N SER A 6 -5.88 11.43 -10.25
CA SER A 6 -5.28 10.51 -9.28
C SER A 6 -4.97 9.15 -9.89
N PHE A 7 -3.90 8.53 -9.40
CA PHE A 7 -3.44 7.19 -9.77
C PHE A 7 -3.50 6.20 -8.59
N ASP A 8 -4.35 6.44 -7.58
CA ASP A 8 -4.42 5.64 -6.34
C ASP A 8 -4.75 4.15 -6.55
N GLN A 9 -5.30 3.79 -7.71
CA GLN A 9 -5.65 2.40 -8.03
C GLN A 9 -4.48 1.60 -8.64
N ILE A 10 -3.37 2.24 -8.97
CA ILE A 10 -2.17 1.56 -9.47
C ILE A 10 -1.57 0.73 -8.33
N ARG A 11 -1.23 -0.52 -8.66
CA ARG A 11 -0.57 -1.47 -7.77
C ARG A 11 0.83 -1.77 -8.29
N ILE A 12 1.77 -1.91 -7.37
CA ILE A 12 3.15 -2.33 -7.68
C ILE A 12 3.31 -3.79 -7.27
N THR A 13 3.94 -4.60 -8.11
CA THR A 13 4.17 -6.02 -7.88
C THR A 13 5.59 -6.45 -8.26
N ASN A 14 6.17 -7.35 -7.48
CA ASN A 14 7.41 -8.03 -7.84
C ASN A 14 7.17 -9.33 -8.65
N ARG A 15 5.90 -9.69 -8.89
CA ARG A 15 5.52 -10.85 -9.69
C ARG A 15 5.20 -10.42 -11.11
N LYS A 16 5.86 -11.04 -12.08
CA LYS A 16 5.49 -10.89 -13.48
C LYS A 16 4.16 -11.58 -13.72
N SER A 17 3.16 -10.85 -14.19
CA SER A 17 1.87 -11.44 -14.59
C SER A 17 2.01 -12.15 -15.93
N ASN A 18 1.30 -13.29 -16.10
CA ASN A 18 1.12 -13.88 -17.42
C ASN A 18 0.11 -13.04 -18.20
N GLU A 19 0.57 -12.40 -19.27
CA GLU A 19 -0.22 -11.56 -20.17
C GLU A 19 -1.23 -12.42 -20.97
N ARG A 20 -2.37 -12.76 -20.38
CA ARG A 20 -3.50 -13.30 -21.14
C ARG A 20 -4.34 -12.12 -21.63
N ILE A 21 -4.24 -11.85 -22.93
CA ILE A 21 -4.76 -10.66 -23.61
C ILE A 21 -6.30 -10.56 -23.56
N ASN A 22 -7.04 -11.66 -23.32
CA ASN A 22 -8.50 -11.70 -23.48
C ASN A 22 -9.28 -12.14 -22.22
N GLY A 23 -8.79 -11.84 -21.02
CA GLY A 23 -9.49 -12.19 -19.76
C GLY A 23 -9.65 -11.01 -18.80
N PRO A 24 -10.42 -11.16 -17.71
CA PRO A 24 -10.50 -10.16 -16.63
C PRO A 24 -9.13 -9.82 -16.02
N SER A 25 -8.13 -10.70 -16.24
CA SER A 25 -6.72 -10.45 -15.96
C SER A 25 -6.15 -9.25 -16.72
N PHE A 26 -6.62 -8.91 -17.92
CA PHE A 26 -6.08 -7.79 -18.73
C PHE A 26 -6.27 -6.43 -18.05
N ILE A 27 -7.47 -6.15 -17.51
CA ILE A 27 -7.74 -4.91 -16.75
C ILE A 27 -6.91 -4.87 -15.45
N LEU A 28 -6.76 -6.02 -14.78
CA LEU A 28 -5.90 -6.13 -13.59
C LEU A 28 -4.41 -5.93 -13.91
N ILE A 29 -3.96 -6.31 -15.11
CA ILE A 29 -2.58 -6.11 -15.59
C ILE A 29 -2.30 -4.64 -15.89
N LEU A 30 -3.24 -3.91 -16.51
CA LEU A 30 -3.05 -2.47 -16.78
C LEU A 30 -2.88 -1.63 -15.51
N LEU A 31 -3.44 -2.09 -14.38
CA LEU A 31 -3.28 -1.45 -13.08
C LEU A 31 -2.07 -1.97 -12.28
N GLN A 32 -1.39 -3.03 -12.74
CA GLN A 32 -0.24 -3.62 -12.05
C GLN A 32 1.07 -3.32 -12.75
N VAL A 33 1.95 -2.58 -12.08
CA VAL A 33 3.30 -2.30 -12.57
C VAL A 33 4.27 -3.31 -11.97
N HIS A 34 4.90 -4.11 -12.84
CA HIS A 34 5.96 -5.02 -12.45
C HIS A 34 7.27 -4.26 -12.25
N LEU A 35 7.81 -4.31 -11.04
CA LEU A 35 9.11 -3.71 -10.69
C LEU A 35 9.99 -4.75 -9.97
N PHE A 36 11.30 -4.69 -10.21
CA PHE A 36 12.27 -5.46 -9.42
C PHE A 36 12.40 -4.85 -8.04
N THR A 37 12.62 -5.69 -7.03
CA THR A 37 12.90 -5.25 -5.65
C THR A 37 14.30 -4.65 -5.55
N GLN A 38 14.52 -3.73 -4.62
CA GLN A 38 15.80 -3.06 -4.34
C GLN A 38 16.35 -2.23 -5.52
N HIS A 39 15.47 -1.78 -6.41
CA HIS A 39 15.83 -0.91 -7.52
C HIS A 39 15.19 0.46 -7.35
N ARG A 40 15.89 1.50 -7.83
CA ARG A 40 15.39 2.89 -7.80
C ARG A 40 14.60 3.17 -9.07
N TYR A 41 13.40 3.71 -8.90
CA TYR A 41 12.51 4.11 -9.99
C TYR A 41 12.07 5.56 -9.83
N ILE A 42 11.67 6.18 -10.94
CA ILE A 42 11.02 7.49 -10.98
C ILE A 42 9.72 7.36 -11.80
N PRO A 43 8.55 7.73 -11.24
CA PRO A 43 7.31 7.83 -12.00
C PRO A 43 7.44 8.84 -13.14
N VAL A 44 6.87 8.51 -14.31
CA VAL A 44 6.84 9.39 -15.48
C VAL A 44 5.38 9.51 -15.94
N LEU A 45 4.89 10.73 -16.08
CA LEU A 45 3.58 11.02 -16.67
C LEU A 45 3.78 11.43 -18.12
N THR A 46 3.22 10.66 -19.05
CA THR A 46 3.21 11.00 -20.48
C THR A 46 1.78 11.32 -20.90
N ILE A 47 1.60 12.47 -21.54
CA ILE A 47 0.31 12.94 -22.06
C ILE A 47 0.36 12.84 -23.57
N TYR A 48 -0.70 12.26 -24.14
CA TYR A 48 -0.86 12.05 -25.57
C TYR A 48 -2.05 12.86 -26.10
N GLU A 49 -1.91 13.37 -27.32
CA GLU A 49 -3.02 13.91 -28.12
C GLU A 49 -3.08 13.08 -29.41
N GLY A 50 -4.10 12.21 -29.51
CA GLY A 50 -4.08 11.12 -30.49
C GLY A 50 -2.88 10.20 -30.26
N ASP A 51 -2.11 9.93 -31.32
CA ASP A 51 -0.90 9.10 -31.26
C ASP A 51 0.39 9.91 -31.00
N GLN A 52 0.29 11.22 -30.78
CA GLN A 52 1.44 12.09 -30.55
C GLN A 52 1.65 12.37 -29.06
N ILE A 53 2.90 12.30 -28.62
CA ILE A 53 3.29 12.71 -27.26
C ILE A 53 3.33 14.24 -27.23
N VAL A 54 2.46 14.84 -26.42
CA VAL A 54 2.40 16.30 -26.25
C VAL A 54 3.14 16.77 -25.01
N HIS A 55 3.28 15.91 -24.00
CA HIS A 55 4.00 16.28 -22.77
C HIS A 55 4.57 15.05 -22.06
N ILE A 56 5.75 15.21 -21.46
CA ILE A 56 6.36 14.24 -20.55
C ILE A 56 6.75 15.00 -19.30
N SER A 57 6.20 14.60 -18.16
CA SER A 57 6.54 15.13 -16.85
C SER A 57 7.28 14.08 -16.02
N LYS A 58 8.41 14.49 -15.46
CA LYS A 58 9.21 13.73 -14.49
C LYS A 58 9.39 14.59 -13.26
N ILE A 59 9.09 14.02 -12.11
CA ILE A 59 9.16 14.74 -10.84
C ILE A 59 10.21 14.07 -9.97
N ASP A 60 11.42 14.64 -9.93
CA ASP A 60 12.60 13.98 -9.34
C ASP A 60 12.43 13.57 -7.88
N TYR A 61 11.73 14.38 -7.09
CA TYR A 61 11.47 14.08 -5.67
C TYR A 61 10.50 12.90 -5.46
N THR A 62 9.84 12.42 -6.52
CA THR A 62 8.96 11.23 -6.48
C THR A 62 9.71 9.93 -6.73
N SER A 63 11.03 9.98 -6.90
CA SER A 63 11.84 8.76 -7.00
C SER A 63 11.77 7.92 -5.72
N PHE A 64 11.73 6.59 -5.87
CA PHE A 64 11.61 5.66 -4.75
C PHE A 64 12.39 4.37 -5.00
N ILE A 65 12.66 3.64 -3.93
CA ILE A 65 13.24 2.30 -3.98
C ILE A 65 12.15 1.30 -3.63
N THR A 66 11.99 0.28 -4.47
CA THR A 66 11.06 -0.83 -4.23
C THR A 66 11.58 -1.75 -3.15
N VAL A 67 10.72 -2.10 -2.19
CA VAL A 67 11.07 -3.04 -1.11
C VAL A 67 9.89 -3.96 -0.82
N THR A 68 10.17 -5.15 -0.33
CA THR A 68 9.14 -6.08 0.17
C THR A 68 8.78 -5.82 1.63
N ALA A 69 9.67 -5.16 2.37
CA ALA A 69 9.47 -4.69 3.74
C ALA A 69 10.23 -3.37 3.94
N TYR A 70 9.67 -2.45 4.72
CA TYR A 70 10.36 -1.19 5.03
C TYR A 70 11.60 -1.43 5.89
N HIS A 71 12.71 -0.78 5.56
CA HIS A 71 13.95 -0.87 6.33
C HIS A 71 14.09 0.24 7.39
N GLY A 72 13.52 1.43 7.14
CA GLY A 72 13.64 2.60 8.03
C GLY A 72 12.45 2.77 8.96
N ASN A 73 12.69 2.94 10.26
CA ASN A 73 11.63 3.16 11.25
C ASN A 73 10.90 4.49 11.03
N GLU A 74 11.63 5.56 10.69
CA GLU A 74 11.06 6.88 10.38
C GLU A 74 10.07 6.81 9.21
N LEU A 75 10.45 6.11 8.13
CA LEU A 75 9.58 5.91 6.97
C LEU A 75 8.33 5.10 7.35
N ASN A 76 8.48 4.07 8.17
CA ASN A 76 7.37 3.25 8.61
C ASN A 76 6.36 4.06 9.47
N GLN A 77 6.86 4.89 10.38
CA GLN A 77 6.04 5.80 11.17
C GLN A 77 5.33 6.84 10.29
N PHE A 78 6.08 7.47 9.37
CA PHE A 78 5.52 8.43 8.42
C PHE A 78 4.38 7.82 7.60
N LYS A 79 4.58 6.61 7.04
CA LYS A 79 3.56 5.89 6.28
C LYS A 79 2.36 5.49 7.14
N THR A 80 2.58 5.08 8.39
CA THR A 80 1.52 4.69 9.32
C THR A 80 0.63 5.87 9.73
N ASN A 81 1.23 7.04 9.94
CA ASN A 81 0.53 8.26 10.35
C ASN A 81 -0.23 8.91 9.18
N THR A 82 0.39 8.93 7.99
CA THR A 82 -0.17 9.63 6.82
C THR A 82 -1.19 8.79 6.06
N ASN A 83 -1.01 7.46 5.99
CA ASN A 83 -1.91 6.60 5.23
C ASN A 83 -3.21 6.31 6.02
N PRO A 84 -4.40 6.64 5.50
CA PRO A 84 -5.68 6.33 6.16
C PRO A 84 -5.92 4.82 6.30
N TYR A 85 -5.32 3.97 5.48
CA TYR A 85 -5.49 2.51 5.56
C TYR A 85 -4.60 1.84 6.63
N ALA A 86 -3.62 2.56 7.20
CA ALA A 86 -2.68 2.01 8.19
C ALA A 86 -3.19 2.08 9.65
N THR A 87 -4.51 2.20 9.85
CA THR A 87 -5.11 2.51 11.17
C THR A 87 -4.77 1.52 12.29
N GLY A 88 -4.55 0.24 11.98
CA GLY A 88 -4.27 -0.81 12.97
C GLY A 88 -2.90 -0.68 13.66
N SER A 89 -1.94 -0.02 13.01
CA SER A 89 -0.56 0.12 13.49
C SER A 89 -0.30 1.47 14.18
N ARG A 90 -1.30 2.36 14.23
CA ARG A 90 -1.18 3.68 14.86
C ARG A 90 -1.04 3.52 16.38
N GLN A 91 -0.11 4.31 16.95
CA GLN A 91 0.29 4.21 18.34
C GLN A 91 -0.90 4.36 19.31
N ASP A 92 -1.84 5.28 19.02
CA ASP A 92 -3.04 5.49 19.85
C ASP A 92 -3.92 4.23 19.96
N ARG A 93 -4.04 3.46 18.86
CA ARG A 93 -4.80 2.20 18.87
C ARG A 93 -4.02 1.06 19.52
N ARG A 94 -2.69 1.06 19.38
CA ARG A 94 -1.82 0.11 20.06
C ARG A 94 -1.89 0.30 21.58
N GLN A 95 -1.77 1.54 22.06
CA GLN A 95 -1.93 1.89 23.46
C GLN A 95 -3.33 1.55 23.98
N LYS A 96 -4.38 1.77 23.19
CA LYS A 96 -5.75 1.36 23.57
C LYS A 96 -5.92 -0.16 23.70
N ARG A 97 -5.22 -0.96 22.88
CA ARG A 97 -5.22 -2.43 22.99
C ARG A 97 -4.45 -2.90 24.22
N GLU A 98 -3.25 -2.37 24.41
CA GLU A 98 -2.39 -2.67 25.55
C GLU A 98 -3.05 -2.24 26.89
N ALA A 99 -3.76 -1.12 26.90
CA ALA A 99 -4.56 -0.68 28.06
C ALA A 99 -5.82 -1.53 28.28
N GLY A 100 -6.44 -2.05 27.20
CA GLY A 100 -7.56 -2.99 27.29
C GLY A 100 -7.16 -4.36 27.83
N GLU A 101 -5.94 -4.82 27.55
CA GLU A 101 -5.38 -6.06 28.10
C GLU A 101 -5.03 -5.93 29.59
N GLN A 102 -4.64 -4.75 30.08
CA GLN A 102 -4.39 -4.52 31.51
C GLN A 102 -5.66 -4.54 32.38
N PHE A 103 -6.83 -4.20 31.83
CA PHE A 103 -8.11 -4.26 32.56
C PHE A 103 -8.73 -5.66 32.62
N SER A 104 -8.25 -6.63 31.83
CA SER A 104 -8.78 -8.00 31.82
C SER A 104 -8.02 -8.99 32.72
N ILE A 105 -7.02 -8.54 33.49
CA ILE A 105 -6.24 -9.40 34.41
C ILE A 105 -6.86 -9.43 35.82
N CYS A 106 -7.94 -8.69 36.07
CA CYS A 106 -8.66 -8.70 37.35
C CYS A 106 -10.07 -9.31 37.20
N GLU A 107 -10.18 -10.55 36.71
CA GLU A 107 -11.38 -11.39 36.88
C GLU A 107 -10.99 -12.86 36.63
N GLU A 108 -10.27 -13.46 37.59
CA GLU A 108 -10.39 -14.91 37.79
C GLU A 108 -11.74 -15.17 38.47
N ASN A 109 -12.69 -15.76 37.75
CA ASN A 109 -13.41 -16.96 38.20
C ASN A 109 -14.36 -17.54 37.14
N GLU A 110 -14.23 -18.86 37.01
CA GLU A 110 -15.18 -19.85 36.48
C GLU A 110 -15.51 -19.94 34.97
N LYS A 111 -14.99 -21.03 34.39
CA LYS A 111 -15.60 -21.93 33.38
C LYS A 111 -16.17 -21.28 32.10
N GLY A 112 -15.46 -21.48 31.00
CA GLY A 112 -16.06 -21.34 29.66
C GLY A 112 -15.11 -21.72 28.54
N VAL A 113 -15.35 -22.88 27.93
CA VAL A 113 -14.70 -23.34 26.69
C VAL A 113 -14.79 -22.24 25.62
N ARG A 114 -13.65 -21.82 25.06
CA ARG A 114 -13.62 -20.91 23.90
C ARG A 114 -13.14 -21.67 22.67
N THR A 115 -14.07 -21.90 21.75
CA THR A 115 -13.81 -22.38 20.39
C THR A 115 -13.09 -21.31 19.58
N ILE A 116 -11.99 -21.69 18.94
CA ILE A 116 -11.28 -20.88 17.95
C ILE A 116 -11.87 -21.22 16.58
N HIS A 117 -12.45 -20.23 15.90
CA HIS A 117 -12.75 -20.33 14.47
C HIS A 117 -11.56 -19.76 13.68
N ILE A 118 -11.04 -20.60 12.78
CA ILE A 118 -9.99 -20.29 11.80
C ILE A 118 -10.58 -19.41 10.69
#